data_AF-A0A1J5PM63-F1
#
_entry.id   AF-A0A1J5PM63-F1
#
_cell.length_a   1.000
_cell.length_b   1.000
_cell.length_c   1.000
_cell.angle_alpha   90.00
_cell.angle_beta   90.00
_cell.angle_gamma   90.00
#
_symmetry.space_group_name_H-M   'P 1'
#
loop_
_entity.id
_entity.type
_entity.pdbx_description
1 polymer ?
#
loop_
_entity_poly.entity_id
_entity_poly.type
_entity_poly.pdbx_seq_one_letter_code
_entity_poly.pdbx_strand_id
1 'polypeptide(L)'
;MFAGQIDGDTFVSNDTLKHIQDLIAAEKPDLVFTHWPVDSHKDHQCASLLTIQTWVRSESKFPLYFFEVCAGEQTMGFKPTDFIDITDTQEQKRKSVYCHTSQDPPGIYGCGHAAMEDFRGRELGVKAAEGFVRMTGKGIGGFSV
;
A
#
# COMPACT_ATOMS: atom_id res chain seq x y z
N MET A 1 -4.07 8.91 13.54
CA MET A 1 -3.16 10.08 13.41
C MET A 1 -2.98 10.40 11.94
N PHE A 2 -2.78 11.67 11.59
CA PHE A 2 -2.62 12.14 10.21
C PHE A 2 -1.24 12.79 10.03
N ALA A 3 -0.56 12.50 8.92
CA ALA A 3 0.83 12.92 8.65
C ALA A 3 0.95 14.33 8.01
N GLY A 4 -0.12 15.13 8.03
CA GLY A 4 -0.09 16.53 7.60
C GLY A 4 0.10 16.78 6.10
N GLN A 5 0.02 15.77 5.24
CA GLN A 5 -0.02 15.94 3.78
C GLN A 5 -1.44 16.32 3.31
N ILE A 6 -1.54 17.00 2.16
CA ILE A 6 -2.80 17.45 1.56
C ILE A 6 -3.16 16.50 0.41
N ASP A 7 -4.39 16.02 0.40
CA ASP A 7 -4.92 15.17 -0.68
C ASP A 7 -4.87 15.89 -2.04
N GLY A 8 -4.29 15.23 -3.05
CA GLY A 8 -4.02 15.78 -4.37
C GLY A 8 -2.74 16.62 -4.46
N ASP A 9 -2.15 17.01 -3.33
CA ASP A 9 -0.96 17.86 -3.23
C ASP A 9 0.11 17.26 -2.32
N THR A 10 0.18 15.92 -2.27
CA THR A 10 1.28 15.24 -1.58
C THR A 10 2.60 15.50 -2.32
N PHE A 11 3.68 15.78 -1.59
CA PHE A 11 4.99 16.01 -2.19
C PHE A 11 6.13 15.41 -1.36
N VAL A 12 7.23 15.12 -2.05
CA VAL A 12 8.43 14.53 -1.45
C VAL A 12 9.47 15.64 -1.23
N SER A 13 9.87 15.83 0.02
CA SER A 13 10.98 16.69 0.42
C SER A 13 11.76 16.03 1.56
N ASN A 14 12.91 16.59 1.92
CA ASN A 14 13.65 16.12 3.10
C ASN A 14 12.82 16.31 4.39
N ASP A 15 12.02 17.36 4.46
CA ASP A 15 11.17 17.64 5.63
C ASP A 15 10.02 16.63 5.73
N THR A 16 9.33 16.33 4.61
CA THR A 16 8.27 15.31 4.62
C THR A 16 8.83 13.92 4.87
N LEU A 17 10.02 13.60 4.35
CA LEU A 17 10.73 12.36 4.67
C LEU A 17 11.06 12.26 6.16
N LYS A 18 11.65 13.30 6.76
CA LYS A 18 11.98 13.31 8.19
C LYS A 18 10.74 13.14 9.05
N HIS A 19 9.64 13.80 8.67
CA HIS A 19 8.37 13.66 9.37
C HIS A 19 7.83 12.22 9.35
N ILE A 20 7.83 11.57 8.18
CA ILE A 20 7.42 10.16 8.05
C ILE A 20 8.34 9.22 8.84
N GLN A 21 9.65 9.46 8.84
CA GLN A 21 10.59 8.70 9.65
C GLN A 21 10.28 8.79 11.15
N ASP A 22 10.02 10.00 11.65
CA ASP A 22 9.69 10.23 13.06
C ASP A 22 8.36 9.57 13.44
N LEU A 23 7.36 9.65 12.57
CA LEU A 23 6.07 9.00 12.77
C LEU A 23 6.22 7.48 12.86
N ILE A 24 6.90 6.85 11.89
CA ILE A 24 7.10 5.39 11.90
C ILE A 24 7.92 4.95 13.12
N ALA A 25 8.95 5.71 13.51
CA ALA A 25 9.74 5.40 14.70
C ALA A 25 8.92 5.52 16.00
N ALA A 26 8.02 6.49 16.10
CA ALA A 26 7.14 6.68 17.25
C ALA A 26 6.10 5.56 17.38
N GLU A 27 5.50 5.14 16.26
CA GLU A 27 4.46 4.10 16.24
C GLU A 27 5.03 2.69 16.48
N LYS A 28 6.32 2.45 16.22
CA LYS A 28 6.99 1.15 16.37
C LYS A 28 6.20 -0.01 15.74
N PRO A 29 5.82 0.10 14.45
CA PRO A 29 4.98 -0.89 13.82
C PRO A 29 5.69 -2.24 13.66
N ASP A 30 4.96 -3.33 13.88
CA ASP A 30 5.43 -4.68 13.53
C ASP A 30 5.51 -4.90 12.01
N LEU A 31 4.71 -4.15 11.24
CA LEU A 31 4.54 -4.27 9.81
C LEU A 31 4.07 -2.94 9.20
N VAL A 32 4.58 -2.60 8.01
CA VAL A 32 4.18 -1.39 7.28
C VAL A 32 3.65 -1.77 5.90
N PHE A 33 2.54 -1.16 5.51
CA PHE A 33 1.98 -1.24 4.15
C PHE A 33 2.06 0.11 3.46
N THR A 34 2.31 0.12 2.15
CA THR A 34 2.25 1.33 1.32
C THR A 34 1.84 1.00 -0.11
N HIS A 35 1.56 2.01 -0.93
CA HIS A 35 1.18 1.82 -2.32
C HIS A 35 2.34 1.24 -3.15
N TRP A 36 2.03 0.44 -4.17
CA TRP A 36 3.00 0.11 -5.22
C TRP A 36 3.51 1.38 -5.91
N PRO A 37 4.83 1.55 -6.12
CA PRO A 37 5.38 2.82 -6.62
C PRO A 37 5.10 3.09 -8.10
N VAL A 38 4.82 2.06 -8.91
CA VAL A 38 4.47 2.23 -10.34
C VAL A 38 2.95 2.31 -10.46
N ASP A 39 2.42 3.48 -10.12
CA ASP A 39 0.98 3.78 -10.04
C ASP A 39 0.65 5.05 -10.82
N SER A 40 -0.56 5.20 -11.35
CA SER A 40 -0.97 6.38 -12.12
C SER A 40 -1.21 7.62 -11.25
N HIS A 41 -1.49 7.45 -9.95
CA HIS A 41 -1.83 8.54 -9.05
C HIS A 41 -0.59 9.09 -8.33
N LYS A 42 -0.31 10.39 -8.49
CA LYS A 42 0.89 11.05 -7.91
C LYS A 42 1.02 10.82 -6.41
N ASP A 43 -0.08 10.92 -5.66
CA ASP A 43 -0.01 10.84 -4.20
C ASP A 43 0.29 9.42 -3.71
N HIS A 44 -0.14 8.39 -4.45
CA HIS A 44 0.25 7.01 -4.19
C HIS A 44 1.77 6.85 -4.36
N GLN A 45 2.32 7.41 -5.45
CA GLN A 45 3.75 7.40 -5.71
C GLN A 45 4.52 8.12 -4.60
N CYS A 46 4.06 9.30 -4.17
CA CYS A 46 4.72 10.05 -3.08
C CYS A 46 4.71 9.28 -1.75
N ALA A 47 3.56 8.72 -1.36
CA ALA A 47 3.45 7.91 -0.14
C ALA A 47 4.37 6.68 -0.20
N SER A 48 4.41 6.00 -1.35
CA SER A 48 5.30 4.87 -1.60
C SER A 48 6.77 5.26 -1.47
N LEU A 49 7.19 6.32 -2.16
CA LEU A 49 8.57 6.80 -2.15
C LEU A 49 9.03 7.24 -0.76
N LEU A 50 8.21 7.99 -0.01
CA LEU A 50 8.52 8.40 1.35
C LEU A 50 8.72 7.19 2.27
N THR A 51 7.86 6.18 2.15
CA THR A 51 7.95 4.94 2.93
C THR A 51 9.20 4.13 2.54
N ILE A 52 9.48 3.99 1.24
CA ILE A 52 10.69 3.32 0.73
C ILE A 52 11.94 4.05 1.22
N GLN A 53 12.01 5.37 1.11
CA GLN A 53 13.18 6.15 1.54
C GLN A 53 13.39 6.05 3.05
N THR A 54 12.31 5.98 3.84
CA THR A 54 12.34 5.71 5.27
C THR A 54 12.92 4.32 5.55
N TRP A 55 12.40 3.29 4.89
CA TRP A 55 12.88 1.91 5.02
C TRP A 55 14.36 1.78 4.62
N VAL A 56 14.78 2.38 3.49
CA VAL A 56 16.16 2.32 2.99
C VAL A 56 17.15 2.95 3.98
N ARG A 57 16.78 4.08 4.61
CA ARG A 57 17.62 4.80 5.59
C ARG A 57 17.55 4.24 7.00
N SER A 58 16.55 3.40 7.31
CA SER A 58 16.44 2.80 8.64
C SER A 58 17.61 1.85 8.93
N GLU A 59 18.18 1.96 10.12
CA GLU A 59 19.20 1.03 10.63
C GLU A 59 18.61 -0.36 10.87
N SER A 60 17.39 -0.41 11.39
CA SER A 60 16.63 -1.65 11.59
C SER A 60 15.55 -1.76 10.52
N LYS A 61 15.71 -2.73 9.62
CA LYS A 61 14.69 -2.98 8.59
C LYS A 61 13.44 -3.55 9.25
N PHE A 62 12.30 -2.99 8.89
CA PHE A 62 10.99 -3.49 9.28
C PHE A 62 10.33 -4.20 8.09
N PRO A 63 9.40 -5.15 8.32
CA PRO A 63 8.58 -5.71 7.27
C PRO A 63 7.80 -4.60 6.54
N LEU A 64 8.05 -4.46 5.23
CA LEU A 64 7.36 -3.50 4.37
C LEU A 64 6.72 -4.25 3.21
N TYR A 65 5.44 -4.02 2.98
CA TYR A 65 4.66 -4.63 1.91
C TYR A 65 3.98 -3.57 1.06
N PHE A 66 3.85 -3.85 -0.22
CA PHE A 66 3.20 -2.99 -1.20
C PHE A 66 1.86 -3.58 -1.59
N PHE A 67 0.81 -2.76 -1.63
CA PHE A 67 -0.49 -3.13 -2.17
C PHE A 67 -0.75 -2.44 -3.51
N GLU A 68 -1.64 -3.02 -4.31
CA GLU A 68 -2.12 -2.47 -5.57
C GLU A 68 -3.44 -1.71 -5.40
N VAL A 69 -3.72 -0.82 -6.35
CA VAL A 69 -5.00 -0.13 -6.50
C VAL A 69 -5.46 -0.28 -7.95
N CYS A 70 -6.72 -0.67 -8.16
CA CYS A 70 -7.36 -0.86 -9.47
C CYS A 70 -6.40 -1.42 -10.54
N ALA A 71 -6.04 -2.70 -10.40
CA ALA A 71 -5.00 -3.38 -11.19
C ALA A 71 -5.16 -3.17 -12.70
N GLY A 72 -4.11 -2.66 -13.36
CA GLY A 72 -4.11 -2.38 -14.80
C GLY A 72 -4.64 -0.99 -15.18
N GLU A 73 -5.31 -0.29 -14.26
CA GLU A 73 -5.78 1.09 -14.46
C GLU A 73 -4.95 2.10 -13.66
N GLN A 74 -4.77 1.86 -12.35
CA GLN A 74 -3.88 2.68 -11.53
C GLN A 74 -2.53 2.01 -11.35
N THR A 75 -2.50 0.79 -10.85
CA THR A 75 -1.26 0.07 -10.60
C THR A 75 -0.75 -0.66 -11.85
N MET A 76 0.53 -0.44 -12.22
CA MET A 76 1.18 -1.10 -13.36
C MET A 76 2.33 -2.02 -12.96
N GLY A 77 2.47 -3.14 -13.67
CA GLY A 77 3.59 -4.07 -13.50
C GLY A 77 3.61 -4.81 -12.15
N PHE A 78 2.52 -4.75 -11.39
CA PHE A 78 2.41 -5.39 -10.08
C PHE A 78 2.27 -6.91 -10.21
N LYS A 79 3.12 -7.62 -9.47
CA LYS A 79 3.16 -9.08 -9.43
C LYS A 79 3.16 -9.52 -7.97
N PRO A 80 1.98 -9.75 -7.36
CA PRO A 80 1.91 -10.10 -5.95
C PRO A 80 2.65 -11.39 -5.66
N THR A 81 3.36 -11.42 -4.53
CA THR A 81 4.06 -12.60 -4.00
C THR A 81 3.32 -13.23 -2.83
N ASP A 82 2.48 -12.44 -2.17
CA ASP A 82 1.75 -12.80 -0.97
C ASP A 82 0.27 -12.47 -1.19
N PHE A 83 -0.62 -13.40 -0.82
CA PHE A 83 -2.06 -13.24 -0.97
C PHE A 83 -2.74 -13.49 0.36
N ILE A 84 -3.73 -12.65 0.68
CA ILE A 84 -4.55 -12.80 1.87
C ILE A 84 -6.00 -13.02 1.46
N ASP A 85 -6.60 -14.10 1.94
CA ASP A 85 -8.04 -14.35 1.77
C ASP A 85 -8.84 -13.31 2.56
N ILE A 86 -9.64 -12.53 1.85
CA ILE A 86 -10.54 -11.52 2.43
C ILE A 86 -12.02 -11.90 2.24
N THR A 87 -12.31 -13.16 1.92
CA THR A 87 -13.69 -13.63 1.64
C THR A 87 -14.67 -13.22 2.73
N ASP A 88 -14.30 -13.37 4.00
CA ASP A 88 -15.18 -13.05 5.13
C ASP A 88 -15.21 -11.55 5.48
N THR A 89 -14.27 -10.75 4.95
CA THR A 89 -14.10 -9.32 5.28
C THR A 89 -14.31 -8.38 4.09
N GLN A 90 -14.57 -8.91 2.89
CA GLN A 90 -14.76 -8.14 1.66
C GLN A 90 -15.87 -7.08 1.81
N GLU A 91 -16.99 -7.44 2.43
CA GLU A 91 -18.08 -6.49 2.64
C GLU A 91 -17.72 -5.40 3.67
N GLN A 92 -16.91 -5.73 4.68
CA GLN A 92 -16.39 -4.73 5.62
C GLN A 92 -15.45 -3.75 4.92
N LYS A 93 -14.56 -4.25 4.06
CA LYS A 93 -13.70 -3.41 3.22
C LYS A 93 -14.53 -2.46 2.34
N ARG A 94 -15.55 -2.99 1.65
CA ARG A 94 -16.48 -2.18 0.84
C ARG A 94 -17.16 -1.09 1.66
N LYS A 95 -17.75 -1.43 2.80
CA LYS A 95 -18.36 -0.43 3.68
C LYS A 95 -17.37 0.67 4.09
N SER A 96 -16.12 0.31 4.36
CA SER A 96 -15.07 1.26 4.75
C SER A 96 -14.78 2.27 3.64
N VAL A 97 -14.66 1.83 2.39
CA VAL A 97 -14.51 2.75 1.24
C VAL A 97 -15.74 3.66 1.09
N TYR A 98 -16.94 3.12 1.28
CA TYR A 98 -18.19 3.89 1.20
C TYR A 98 -18.35 4.93 2.32
N CYS A 99 -17.54 4.89 3.38
CA CYS A 99 -17.47 5.97 4.37
C CYS A 99 -16.82 7.24 3.81
N HIS A 100 -16.02 7.16 2.75
CA HIS A 100 -15.36 8.30 2.11
C HIS A 100 -16.29 8.99 1.11
N THR A 101 -17.44 9.49 1.58
CA THR A 101 -18.50 10.06 0.74
C THR A 101 -18.05 11.21 -0.15
N SER A 102 -17.00 11.94 0.24
CA SER A 102 -16.41 13.02 -0.55
C SER A 102 -15.56 12.54 -1.74
N GLN A 103 -15.26 11.24 -1.84
CA GLN A 103 -14.31 10.66 -2.79
C GLN A 103 -14.99 9.81 -3.88
N ASP A 104 -16.29 9.99 -4.10
CA ASP A 104 -17.09 9.19 -5.05
C ASP A 104 -16.87 7.66 -4.91
N PRO A 105 -17.30 7.04 -3.79
CA PRO A 105 -17.13 5.60 -3.58
C PRO A 105 -17.66 4.71 -4.71
N PRO A 106 -18.81 5.01 -5.38
CA PRO A 106 -19.22 4.30 -6.57
C PRO A 106 -18.19 4.34 -7.71
N GLY A 107 -17.58 5.50 -7.97
CA GLY A 107 -16.49 5.65 -8.94
C GLY A 107 -15.25 4.83 -8.56
N ILE A 108 -14.84 4.88 -7.29
CA ILE A 108 -13.73 4.05 -6.77
C ILE A 108 -14.02 2.56 -6.99
N TYR A 109 -15.20 2.07 -6.60
CA TYR A 109 -15.55 0.66 -6.84
C TYR A 109 -15.66 0.33 -8.34
N GLY A 110 -16.11 1.31 -9.13
CA GLY A 110 -16.19 1.25 -10.59
C GLY A 110 -14.84 1.13 -11.30
N CYS A 111 -13.73 1.62 -10.72
CA CYS A 111 -12.39 1.44 -11.31
C CYS A 111 -11.87 0.00 -11.24
N GLY A 112 -12.63 -0.92 -10.63
CA GLY A 112 -12.32 -2.34 -10.66
C GLY A 112 -11.86 -2.92 -9.33
N HIS A 113 -12.10 -2.27 -8.19
CA HIS A 113 -11.74 -2.83 -6.87
C HIS A 113 -12.33 -4.24 -6.64
N ALA A 114 -13.62 -4.44 -6.93
CA ALA A 114 -14.25 -5.75 -6.78
C ALA A 114 -13.70 -6.80 -7.77
N ALA A 115 -13.40 -6.39 -9.01
CA ALA A 115 -12.83 -7.27 -10.03
C ALA A 115 -11.40 -7.67 -9.68
N MET A 116 -10.62 -6.75 -9.12
CA MET A 116 -9.27 -6.99 -8.61
C MET A 116 -9.30 -8.02 -7.47
N GLU A 117 -10.19 -7.85 -6.50
CA GLU A 117 -10.34 -8.80 -5.38
C GLU A 117 -10.75 -10.21 -5.85
N ASP A 118 -11.69 -10.32 -6.80
CA ASP A 118 -12.07 -11.59 -7.43
C ASP A 118 -10.90 -12.21 -8.19
N PHE A 119 -10.15 -11.42 -8.96
CA PHE A 119 -9.01 -11.89 -9.73
C PHE A 119 -7.92 -12.48 -8.81
N ARG A 120 -7.56 -11.77 -7.73
CA ARG A 120 -6.61 -12.29 -6.73
C ARG A 120 -7.18 -13.48 -5.96
N GLY A 121 -8.49 -13.49 -5.70
CA GLY A 121 -9.18 -14.64 -5.13
C GLY A 121 -8.98 -15.89 -5.97
N ARG A 122 -9.13 -15.78 -7.30
CA ARG A 122 -8.88 -16.90 -8.23
C ARG A 122 -7.43 -17.38 -8.24
N GLU A 123 -6.46 -16.47 -8.11
CA GLU A 123 -5.04 -16.84 -8.01
C GLU A 123 -4.75 -17.65 -6.72
N LEU A 124 -5.45 -17.35 -5.63
CA LEU A 124 -5.32 -18.07 -4.34
C LEU A 124 -6.28 -19.27 -4.19
N GLY A 125 -7.30 -19.38 -5.03
CA GLY A 125 -8.34 -20.43 -4.95
C GLY A 125 -9.47 -20.14 -3.95
N VAL A 126 -9.73 -18.86 -3.65
CA VAL A 126 -10.78 -18.37 -2.73
C VAL A 126 -11.70 -17.37 -3.44
N LYS A 127 -12.74 -16.85 -2.76
CA LYS A 127 -13.72 -15.95 -3.41
C LYS A 127 -13.17 -14.54 -3.63
N ALA A 128 -12.39 -14.03 -2.69
CA ALA A 128 -11.81 -12.70 -2.76
C ALA A 128 -10.46 -12.69 -2.02
N ALA A 129 -9.45 -12.06 -2.60
CA ALA A 129 -8.15 -11.89 -1.95
C ALA A 129 -7.56 -10.50 -2.21
N GLU A 130 -6.59 -10.12 -1.38
CA GLU A 130 -5.71 -8.99 -1.62
C GLU A 130 -4.30 -9.49 -1.93
N GLY A 131 -3.68 -8.90 -2.95
CA GLY A 131 -2.31 -9.18 -3.34
C GLY A 131 -1.32 -8.17 -2.75
N PHE A 132 -0.18 -8.67 -2.28
CA PHE A 132 0.90 -7.86 -1.74
C PHE A 132 2.26 -8.26 -2.32
N VAL A 133 3.19 -7.31 -2.36
CA VAL A 133 4.61 -7.56 -2.66
C VAL A 133 5.44 -7.20 -1.46
N ARG A 134 6.26 -8.14 -0.97
CA ARG A 134 7.20 -7.86 0.12
C ARG A 134 8.44 -7.10 -0.37
N MET A 135 8.80 -6.03 0.31
CA MET A 135 10.11 -5.39 0.14
C MET A 135 11.22 -6.35 0.61
N THR A 136 12.16 -6.64 -0.28
CA THR A 136 13.35 -7.44 0.02
C THR A 136 14.61 -6.59 -0.16
N GLY A 137 15.68 -6.91 0.56
CA GLY A 137 16.94 -6.18 0.46
C GLY A 137 17.88 -6.41 1.65
N LYS A 138 19.05 -5.77 1.62
CA LYS A 138 20.08 -5.90 2.68
C LYS A 138 19.49 -5.58 4.05
N GLY A 139 19.73 -6.48 5.01
CA GLY A 139 19.21 -6.36 6.37
C GLY A 139 17.86 -7.03 6.63
N ILE A 140 17.19 -7.55 5.59
CA ILE A 140 16.04 -8.46 5.74
C ILE A 140 16.50 -9.86 5.31
N GLY A 141 16.85 -10.69 6.30
CA GLY A 141 17.26 -12.08 6.09
C GLY A 141 18.78 -12.26 5.87
N GLY A 142 19.48 -12.67 6.93
CA GLY A 142 20.62 -13.61 6.92
C GLY A 142 21.86 -13.40 6.04
N PHE A 143 21.94 -12.40 5.16
CA PHE A 143 23.13 -12.16 4.34
C PHE A 143 23.70 -10.77 4.58
N SER A 144 24.66 -10.75 5.51
CA SER A 144 25.75 -9.79 5.55
C SER A 144 26.76 -10.15 4.47
N VAL A 145 26.88 -9.29 3.46
CA VAL A 145 28.12 -9.19 2.65
C VAL A 145 29.08 -8.29 3.39
#